data_AF-A0A1W9SW03-F1
#
_entry.id   AF-A0A1W9SW03-F1
#
_cell.length_a   1.000
_cell.length_b   1.000
_cell.length_c   1.000
_cell.angle_alpha   90.00
_cell.angle_beta   90.00
_cell.angle_gamma   90.00
#
_symmetry.space_group_name_H-M   'P 1'
#
loop_
_entity.id
_entity.type
_entity.pdbx_description
1 polymer ?
#
loop_
_entity_poly.entity_id
_entity_poly.type
_entity_poly.pdbx_seq_one_letter_code
_entity_poly.pdbx_strand_id
1 'polypeptide(L)'
;MFKLAGMPPLDMDLQKLKKLILQMEAIMDRRVDKLIPKAIKAAKTHIADNKKIFKEYNGYISSFGASILQSGLKPAVAFNESASSSSAKNKIPLMQAILELITEQEPEKDAKLLNYILEHPKKESKIKHKIIDAAIALKLAIRTFELK
;
A
#
# COMPACT_ATOMS: atom_id res chain seq x y z
N MET A 1 29.94 22.05 -10.67
CA MET A 1 30.00 20.92 -9.71
C MET A 1 28.58 20.62 -9.23
N PHE A 2 27.95 19.58 -9.75
CA PHE A 2 26.60 19.18 -9.34
C PHE A 2 26.68 18.34 -8.06
N LYS A 3 26.18 18.88 -6.95
CA LYS A 3 25.99 18.14 -5.70
C LYS A 3 24.62 17.48 -5.77
N LEU A 4 24.56 16.22 -6.21
CA LEU A 4 23.33 15.42 -6.20
C LEU A 4 22.91 15.20 -4.73
N ALA A 5 21.84 15.86 -4.32
CA ALA A 5 21.31 15.75 -2.96
C ALA A 5 20.92 14.30 -2.66
N GLY A 6 21.57 13.70 -1.65
CA GLY A 6 21.28 12.34 -1.18
C GLY A 6 22.36 11.30 -1.48
N MET A 7 23.42 11.63 -2.22
CA MET A 7 24.58 10.73 -2.32
C MET A 7 25.45 10.87 -1.06
N PRO A 8 25.84 9.75 -0.42
CA PRO A 8 26.83 9.79 0.65
C PRO A 8 28.14 10.41 0.15
N PRO A 9 28.89 11.12 1.02
CA PRO A 9 30.16 11.74 0.66
C PRO A 9 31.14 10.71 0.05
N LEU A 10 31.87 11.10 -0.99
CA LEU A 10 32.85 10.25 -1.69
C LEU A 10 34.00 9.77 -0.78
N ASP A 11 34.20 10.40 0.38
CA ASP A 11 35.22 10.09 1.39
C ASP A 11 34.69 9.26 2.58
N MET A 12 33.44 8.77 2.50
CA MET A 12 32.83 8.05 3.60
C MET A 12 33.43 6.64 3.76
N ASP A 13 34.09 6.39 4.88
CA ASP A 13 34.71 5.09 5.22
C ASP A 13 33.71 3.93 5.13
N LEU A 14 34.18 2.79 4.64
CA LEU A 14 33.43 1.56 4.37
C LEU A 14 32.67 1.07 5.62
N GLN A 15 33.21 1.28 6.82
CA GLN A 15 32.52 0.93 8.07
C GLN A 15 31.31 1.85 8.34
N LYS A 16 31.45 3.16 8.09
CA LYS A 16 30.34 4.12 8.17
C LYS A 16 29.28 3.84 7.11
N LEU A 17 29.69 3.51 5.89
CA LEU A 17 28.77 3.12 4.81
C LEU A 17 27.99 1.85 5.16
N LYS A 18 28.66 0.80 5.65
CA LYS A 18 27.99 -0.44 6.10
C LYS A 18 27.02 -0.18 7.25
N LYS A 19 27.40 0.64 8.23
CA LYS A 19 26.52 1.01 9.35
C LYS A 19 25.29 1.79 8.87
N LEU A 20 25.47 2.70 7.92
CA LEU A 20 24.37 3.46 7.32
C LEU A 20 23.43 2.56 6.52
N ILE A 21 23.98 1.66 5.70
CA ILE A 21 23.19 0.67 4.95
C ILE A 21 22.40 -0.22 5.91
N LEU A 22 23.04 -0.73 6.96
CA LEU A 22 22.36 -1.55 7.98
C LEU A 22 21.26 -0.79 8.71
N GLN A 23 21.47 0.50 9.01
CA GLN A 23 20.43 1.35 9.57
C GLN A 23 19.28 1.58 8.58
N MET A 24 19.58 1.77 7.29
CA MET A 24 18.58 1.92 6.24
C MET A 24 17.77 0.63 6.02
N GLU A 25 18.42 -0.53 6.02
CA GLU A 25 17.78 -1.85 5.95
C GLU A 25 16.86 -2.08 7.16
N ALA A 26 17.35 -1.80 8.37
CA ALA A 26 16.57 -1.90 9.60
C ALA A 26 15.38 -0.91 9.66
N ILE A 27 15.44 0.20 8.92
CA ILE A 27 14.33 1.16 8.78
C ILE A 27 13.32 0.69 7.72
N MET A 28 13.80 0.03 6.65
CA MET A 28 12.98 -0.39 5.52
C MET A 28 12.02 -1.53 5.91
N ASP A 29 12.42 -2.40 6.85
CA ASP A 29 11.63 -3.53 7.36
C ASP A 29 10.51 -3.09 8.34
N ARG A 30 10.81 -2.13 9.23
CA ARG A 30 9.92 -1.78 10.35
C ARG A 30 8.61 -1.09 9.98
N ARG A 31 8.50 -0.51 8.79
CA ARG A 31 7.30 0.29 8.42
C ARG A 31 6.13 -0.61 8.00
N VAL A 32 6.41 -1.57 7.14
CA VAL A 32 5.42 -2.55 6.68
C VAL A 32 5.07 -3.51 7.81
N ASP A 33 6.07 -3.98 8.57
CA ASP A 33 5.86 -4.92 9.68
C ASP A 33 4.86 -4.39 10.72
N LYS A 34 4.96 -3.11 11.06
CA LYS A 34 4.02 -2.44 11.98
C LYS A 34 2.59 -2.37 11.45
N LEU A 35 2.43 -2.41 10.13
CA LEU A 35 1.12 -2.42 9.49
C LEU A 35 0.53 -3.82 9.41
N ILE A 36 1.31 -4.91 9.49
CA ILE A 36 0.81 -6.28 9.32
C ILE A 36 -0.37 -6.60 10.27
N PRO A 37 -0.32 -6.33 11.59
CA PRO A 37 -1.45 -6.62 12.48
C PRO A 37 -2.71 -5.84 12.10
N LYS A 38 -2.55 -4.57 11.73
CA LYS A 38 -3.65 -3.71 11.28
C LYS A 38 -4.19 -4.18 9.92
N ALA A 39 -3.33 -4.64 9.02
CA ALA A 39 -3.70 -5.14 7.70
C ALA A 39 -4.48 -6.45 7.78
N ILE A 40 -4.14 -7.35 8.71
CA ILE A 40 -4.94 -8.55 9.00
C ILE A 40 -6.34 -8.15 9.48
N LYS A 41 -6.44 -7.15 10.37
CA LYS A 41 -7.73 -6.63 10.84
C LYS A 41 -8.54 -6.03 9.68
N ALA A 42 -7.96 -5.12 8.91
CA ALA A 42 -8.62 -4.48 7.77
C ALA A 42 -9.05 -5.51 6.71
N ALA A 43 -8.21 -6.52 6.42
CA ALA A 43 -8.57 -7.61 5.52
C ALA A 43 -9.74 -8.43 6.08
N LYS A 44 -9.80 -8.67 7.39
CA LYS A 44 -10.92 -9.36 8.03
C LYS A 44 -12.22 -8.54 7.99
N THR A 45 -12.13 -7.22 8.13
CA THR A 45 -13.29 -6.32 8.11
C THR A 45 -13.87 -6.16 6.72
N HIS A 46 -13.03 -5.88 5.73
CA HIS A 46 -13.48 -5.46 4.40
C HIS A 46 -13.45 -6.60 3.36
N ILE A 47 -12.43 -7.46 3.40
CA ILE A 47 -12.13 -8.38 2.28
C ILE A 47 -12.65 -9.80 2.56
N ALA A 48 -12.45 -10.29 3.78
CA ALA A 48 -12.76 -11.66 4.15
C ALA A 48 -14.26 -11.87 4.35
N ASP A 49 -14.75 -12.99 3.86
CA ASP A 49 -16.11 -13.46 4.10
C ASP A 49 -16.02 -14.84 4.76
N ASN A 50 -16.45 -14.92 6.02
CA ASN A 50 -16.33 -16.11 6.88
C ASN A 50 -14.89 -16.66 6.97
N LYS A 51 -13.91 -15.78 7.19
CA LYS A 51 -12.46 -16.08 7.23
C LYS A 51 -11.86 -16.59 5.91
N LYS A 52 -12.63 -16.58 4.82
CA LYS A 52 -12.16 -16.95 3.49
C LYS A 52 -12.04 -15.73 2.59
N ILE A 53 -11.01 -15.71 1.78
CA ILE A 53 -10.77 -14.66 0.79
C ILE A 53 -10.82 -15.26 -0.61
N PHE A 54 -11.49 -14.56 -1.52
CA PHE A 54 -11.49 -14.95 -2.92
C PHE A 54 -10.10 -14.83 -3.54
N LYS A 55 -9.66 -15.88 -4.24
CA LYS A 55 -8.31 -15.95 -4.82
C LYS A 55 -7.91 -14.75 -5.69
N GLU A 56 -8.87 -14.09 -6.32
CA GLU A 56 -8.67 -12.92 -7.20
C GLU A 56 -8.05 -11.73 -6.46
N TYR A 57 -8.29 -11.59 -5.15
CA TYR A 57 -7.67 -10.51 -4.36
C TYR A 57 -6.14 -10.59 -4.36
N ASN A 58 -5.55 -11.79 -4.44
CA ASN A 58 -4.10 -11.94 -4.60
C ASN A 58 -3.61 -11.30 -5.91
N GLY A 59 -4.38 -11.47 -7.00
CA GLY A 59 -4.11 -10.85 -8.29
C GLY A 59 -4.27 -9.33 -8.22
N TYR A 60 -5.37 -8.85 -7.65
CA TYR A 60 -5.67 -7.43 -7.53
C TYR A 60 -4.59 -6.67 -6.74
N ILE A 61 -4.22 -7.17 -5.56
CA ILE A 61 -3.22 -6.48 -4.73
C ILE A 61 -1.80 -6.60 -5.32
N SER A 62 -1.50 -7.70 -6.03
CA SER A 62 -0.20 -7.88 -6.67
C SER A 62 0.00 -6.97 -7.89
N SER A 63 -1.07 -6.68 -8.65
CA SER A 63 -1.00 -5.79 -9.81
C SER A 63 -1.13 -4.31 -9.45
N PHE A 64 -1.71 -3.97 -8.29
CA PHE A 64 -1.95 -2.59 -7.88
C PHE A 64 -0.69 -1.73 -7.83
N GLY A 65 0.40 -2.25 -7.26
CA GLY A 65 1.69 -1.55 -7.22
C GLY A 65 2.25 -1.25 -8.62
N ALA A 66 2.10 -2.19 -9.55
CA ALA A 66 2.50 -2.01 -10.94
C ALA A 66 1.63 -0.95 -11.64
N SER A 67 0.32 -0.94 -11.39
CA SER A 67 -0.59 0.10 -11.90
C SER A 67 -0.18 1.49 -11.43
N ILE A 68 0.11 1.68 -10.13
CA ILE A 68 0.58 2.97 -9.61
C ILE A 68 1.88 3.42 -10.27
N LEU A 69 2.80 2.48 -10.54
CA LEU A 69 4.07 2.78 -11.19
C LEU A 69 3.86 3.22 -12.65
N GLN A 70 2.97 2.56 -13.38
CA GLN A 70 2.76 2.79 -14.82
C GLN A 70 1.86 4.00 -15.11
N SER A 71 0.72 4.13 -14.43
CA SER A 71 -0.29 5.14 -14.73
C SER A 71 -0.33 6.29 -13.71
N GLY A 72 0.44 6.20 -12.63
CA GLY A 72 0.41 7.17 -11.54
C GLY A 72 -0.69 6.87 -10.51
N LEU A 73 -0.66 7.59 -9.38
CA LEU A 73 -1.50 7.28 -8.22
C LEU A 73 -2.99 7.44 -8.51
N LYS A 74 -3.42 8.63 -8.95
CA LYS A 74 -4.86 8.94 -9.14
C LYS A 74 -5.51 8.04 -10.20
N PRO A 75 -4.92 7.84 -11.40
CA PRO A 75 -5.53 6.97 -12.40
C PRO A 75 -5.56 5.50 -11.95
N ALA A 76 -4.53 5.02 -11.26
CA ALA A 76 -4.51 3.65 -10.73
C ALA A 76 -5.61 3.42 -9.67
N VAL A 77 -5.79 4.37 -8.75
CA VAL A 77 -6.84 4.27 -7.72
C VAL A 77 -8.22 4.39 -8.36
N ALA A 78 -8.44 5.37 -9.23
CA ALA A 78 -9.72 5.55 -9.94
C ALA A 78 -10.10 4.30 -10.73
N PHE A 79 -9.15 3.64 -11.41
CA PHE A 79 -9.40 2.40 -12.13
C PHE A 79 -9.82 1.25 -11.19
N ASN A 80 -9.18 1.12 -10.03
CA ASN A 80 -9.52 0.07 -9.06
C ASN A 80 -10.80 0.37 -8.26
N GLU A 81 -11.23 1.62 -8.18
CA GLU A 81 -12.54 2.02 -7.63
C GLU A 81 -13.64 2.13 -8.69
N SER A 82 -13.30 2.02 -9.97
CA SER A 82 -14.29 1.97 -11.04
C SER A 82 -14.99 0.62 -11.00
N ALA A 83 -16.32 0.65 -10.91
CA ALA A 83 -17.14 -0.55 -11.05
C ALA A 83 -17.07 -1.02 -12.50
N SER A 84 -16.05 -1.79 -12.85
CA SER A 84 -15.99 -2.44 -14.16
C SER A 84 -16.96 -3.63 -14.12
N SER A 85 -18.05 -3.51 -14.88
CA SER A 85 -19.13 -4.49 -15.08
C SER A 85 -18.67 -5.86 -15.64
N SER A 86 -17.37 -6.07 -15.81
CA SER A 86 -16.76 -7.18 -16.54
C SER A 86 -15.62 -7.89 -15.79
N SER A 87 -15.22 -7.42 -14.60
CA SER A 87 -14.33 -8.19 -13.70
C SER A 87 -15.16 -8.92 -12.66
N ALA A 88 -14.92 -10.24 -12.53
CA ALA A 88 -15.74 -11.16 -11.75
C ALA A 88 -15.91 -10.82 -10.25
N LYS A 89 -15.20 -9.85 -9.67
CA LYS A 89 -15.35 -9.42 -8.27
C LYS A 89 -15.05 -7.93 -8.05
N ASN A 90 -15.79 -7.34 -7.12
CA ASN A 90 -15.68 -5.96 -6.66
C ASN A 90 -14.33 -5.69 -5.96
N LYS A 91 -13.59 -4.67 -6.41
CA LYS A 91 -12.30 -4.26 -5.82
C LYS A 91 -12.43 -3.19 -4.74
N ILE A 92 -13.63 -2.61 -4.56
CA ILE A 92 -13.90 -1.60 -3.53
C ILE A 92 -13.45 -2.03 -2.14
N PRO A 93 -13.66 -3.27 -1.68
CA PRO A 93 -13.23 -3.65 -0.34
C PRO A 93 -11.71 -3.64 -0.15
N LEU A 94 -10.95 -3.87 -1.22
CA LEU A 94 -9.49 -3.71 -1.19
C LEU A 94 -9.11 -2.24 -1.02
N MET A 95 -9.81 -1.33 -1.69
CA MET A 95 -9.55 0.11 -1.60
C MET A 95 -9.95 0.66 -0.22
N GLN A 96 -11.04 0.17 0.36
CA GLN A 96 -11.46 0.49 1.74
C GLN A 96 -10.45 0.01 2.78
N ALA A 97 -9.93 -1.21 2.64
CA ALA A 97 -8.89 -1.70 3.53
C ALA A 97 -7.61 -0.84 3.47
N ILE A 98 -7.21 -0.38 2.28
CA ILE A 98 -6.08 0.55 2.12
C ILE A 98 -6.39 1.90 2.77
N LEU A 99 -7.60 2.43 2.57
CA LEU A 99 -8.03 3.68 3.17
C LEU A 99 -7.94 3.61 4.70
N GLU A 100 -8.48 2.56 5.31
CA GLU A 100 -8.39 2.31 6.76
C GLU A 100 -6.94 2.34 7.26
N LEU A 101 -6.02 1.71 6.53
CA LEU A 101 -4.62 1.64 6.96
C LEU A 101 -3.89 2.98 6.89
N ILE A 102 -4.24 3.86 5.94
CA ILE A 102 -3.54 5.14 5.78
C ILE A 102 -4.13 6.26 6.65
N THR A 103 -5.42 6.17 6.99
CA THR A 103 -6.15 7.10 7.88
C THR A 103 -6.15 6.63 9.33
N GLU A 104 -5.91 5.34 9.56
CA GLU A 104 -6.04 4.67 10.86
C GLU A 104 -7.47 4.72 11.43
N GLN A 105 -8.46 4.86 10.56
CA GLN A 105 -9.87 4.97 10.90
C GLN A 105 -10.69 4.08 9.98
N GLU A 106 -11.67 3.37 10.55
CA GLU A 106 -12.59 2.56 9.74
C GLU A 106 -13.38 3.49 8.80
N PRO A 107 -13.27 3.30 7.48
CA PRO A 107 -13.91 4.19 6.52
C PRO A 107 -15.42 4.02 6.53
N GLU A 108 -16.14 5.11 6.26
CA GLU A 108 -17.58 5.02 5.96
C GLU A 108 -17.83 4.10 4.76
N LYS A 109 -19.03 3.51 4.70
CA LYS A 109 -19.40 2.48 3.72
C LYS A 109 -19.16 2.86 2.26
N ASP A 110 -19.19 4.15 1.93
CA ASP A 110 -19.02 4.69 0.58
C ASP A 110 -17.77 5.58 0.43
N ALA A 111 -16.91 5.63 1.45
CA ALA A 111 -15.69 6.41 1.40
C ALA A 111 -14.72 5.85 0.35
N LYS A 112 -14.24 6.75 -0.52
CA LYS A 112 -13.33 6.43 -1.62
C LYS A 112 -11.92 6.90 -1.30
N LEU A 113 -10.95 6.02 -1.54
CA LEU A 113 -9.54 6.34 -1.46
C LEU A 113 -9.18 7.46 -2.46
N LEU A 114 -9.81 7.50 -3.64
CA LEU A 114 -9.59 8.59 -4.59
C LEU A 114 -9.96 9.95 -4.00
N ASN A 115 -11.11 10.06 -3.32
CA ASN A 115 -11.56 11.32 -2.72
C ASN A 115 -10.53 11.81 -1.69
N TYR A 116 -10.07 10.91 -0.81
CA TYR A 116 -9.04 11.23 0.18
C TYR A 116 -7.75 11.77 -0.47
N ILE A 117 -7.32 11.19 -1.59
CA ILE A 117 -6.15 11.67 -2.34
C ILE A 117 -6.39 13.07 -2.92
N LEU A 118 -7.56 13.31 -3.51
CA LEU A 118 -7.92 14.58 -4.16
C LEU A 118 -8.06 15.73 -3.17
N GLU A 119 -8.53 15.46 -1.94
CA GLU A 119 -8.64 16.44 -0.86
C GLU A 119 -7.28 16.84 -0.25
N HIS A 120 -6.22 16.07 -0.53
CA HIS A 120 -4.88 16.26 0.05
C HIS A 120 -3.77 16.43 -1.01
N PRO A 121 -3.90 17.36 -1.99
CA PRO A 121 -2.98 17.44 -3.13
C PRO A 121 -1.53 17.78 -2.71
N LYS A 122 -1.35 18.60 -1.66
CA LYS A 122 -0.03 18.96 -1.12
C LYS A 122 0.70 17.78 -0.45
N LYS A 123 0.01 16.68 -0.16
CA LYS A 123 0.56 15.49 0.52
C LYS A 123 0.64 14.27 -0.41
N GLU A 124 0.42 14.44 -1.72
CA GLU A 124 0.28 13.34 -2.67
C GLU A 124 1.45 12.35 -2.63
N SER A 125 2.70 12.83 -2.61
CA SER A 125 3.88 11.96 -2.49
C SER A 125 3.88 11.13 -1.20
N LYS A 126 3.58 11.76 -0.05
CA LYS A 126 3.51 11.07 1.24
C LYS A 126 2.36 10.05 1.27
N ILE A 127 1.22 10.39 0.70
CA ILE A 127 0.06 9.50 0.59
C ILE A 127 0.38 8.32 -0.32
N LYS A 128 1.05 8.55 -1.46
CA LYS A 128 1.52 7.49 -2.36
C LYS A 128 2.38 6.47 -1.61
N HIS A 129 3.36 6.93 -0.82
CA HIS A 129 4.20 6.02 -0.03
C HIS A 129 3.39 5.23 1.01
N LYS A 130 2.49 5.88 1.74
CA LYS A 130 1.59 5.18 2.68
C LYS A 130 0.73 4.12 2.00
N ILE A 131 0.18 4.43 0.82
CA ILE A 131 -0.65 3.49 0.05
C ILE A 131 0.18 2.29 -0.40
N ILE A 132 1.42 2.50 -0.84
CA ILE A 132 2.32 1.41 -1.23
C ILE A 132 2.64 0.53 -0.02
N ASP A 133 3.01 1.11 1.12
CA ASP A 133 3.31 0.36 2.35
C ASP A 133 2.07 -0.43 2.83
N ALA A 134 0.89 0.18 2.81
CA ALA A 134 -0.38 -0.47 3.14
C ALA A 134 -0.72 -1.62 2.17
N ALA A 135 -0.49 -1.43 0.87
CA ALA A 135 -0.73 -2.46 -0.14
C ALA A 135 0.19 -3.67 0.04
N ILE A 136 1.47 -3.44 0.38
CA ILE A 136 2.42 -4.51 0.70
C ILE A 136 1.97 -5.26 1.96
N ALA A 137 1.61 -4.54 3.02
CA ALA A 137 1.12 -5.15 4.26
C ALA A 137 -0.14 -5.99 4.04
N LEU A 138 -1.11 -5.48 3.25
CA LEU A 138 -2.32 -6.23 2.88
C LEU A 138 -2.00 -7.45 2.02
N LYS A 139 -1.06 -7.35 1.08
CA LYS A 139 -0.60 -8.48 0.27
C LYS A 139 -0.04 -9.60 1.15
N LEU A 140 0.67 -9.27 2.23
CA LEU A 140 1.16 -10.25 3.20
C LEU A 140 0.02 -10.79 4.06
N ALA A 141 -0.85 -9.92 4.58
CA ALA A 141 -1.99 -10.30 5.42
C ALA A 141 -2.97 -11.24 4.71
N ILE A 142 -3.35 -10.96 3.46
CA ILE A 142 -4.32 -11.78 2.70
C ILE A 142 -3.82 -13.23 2.54
N ARG A 143 -2.51 -13.47 2.51
CA ARG A 143 -1.95 -14.83 2.42
C ARG A 143 -2.17 -15.68 3.67
N THR A 144 -2.57 -15.09 4.80
CA THR A 144 -2.85 -15.84 6.03
C THR A 144 -4.27 -16.37 6.11
N PHE A 145 -5.12 -16.06 5.11
CA PHE A 145 -6.52 -16.50 5.06
C PHE A 145 -6.67 -17.72 4.15
N GLU A 146 -7.69 -18.53 4.43
CA GLU A 146 -8.10 -19.60 3.53
C GLU A 146 -8.63 -19.02 2.21
N LEU A 147 -8.28 -19.65 1.09
CA LEU A 147 -8.76 -19.22 -0.22
C LEU A 147 -10.07 -19.93 -0.58
N LYS A 148 -10.97 -19.19 -1.24
CA LYS A 148 -12.18 -19.72 -1.87
C LYS A 148 -12.32 -19.28 -3.33
#